data_AF-C4YWG6-F1
#
_entry.id   AF-C4YWG6-F1
#
_cell.length_a   1.000
_cell.length_b   1.000
_cell.length_c   1.000
_cell.angle_alpha   90.00
_cell.angle_beta   90.00
_cell.angle_gamma   90.00
#
_symmetry.space_group_name_H-M   'P 1'
#
loop_
_entity.id
_entity.type
_entity.pdbx_description
1 polymer ?
#
loop_
_entity_poly.entity_id
_entity_poly.type
_entity_poly.pdbx_seq_one_letter_code
_entity_poly.pdbx_strand_id
1 'polypeptide(L)'
;MIPYIVTAIIFLFYNISVYQYLQYNQKEKNKLVLEAVQHNIITLLSTDIETALNPSVFDKTFLLLKKFINQGPEQILTQNGLFNFILSDQSALYINNFKNMLVFDLQNLKDIITKIFPTFLLYKIELNGNNVATNNANNHNYLITKHHKINNNTNLLVKLDINPNSDYYFSNTNKLYKYLFSNIIVSLILCPIILYLYLQKRLSIILKIEQLEDDLFALNKMNNALNLHQKANKNLNSFFIRSATEEYIKQQLTADLNQEIKLEKIDPSNYLFPIAFTNHSTTEIDVKKLISYL
;
A
#
# COMPACT_ATOMS: atom_id res chain seq x y z
N MET A 1 10.84 20.38 14.30
CA MET A 1 9.64 19.77 14.91
C MET A 1 8.73 19.11 13.87
N ILE A 2 8.25 19.84 12.87
CA ILE A 2 7.31 19.34 11.83
C ILE A 2 7.72 18.01 11.17
N PRO A 3 8.97 17.80 10.69
CA PRO A 3 9.33 16.53 10.04
C PRO A 3 9.25 15.33 10.99
N TYR A 4 9.60 15.51 12.26
CA TYR A 4 9.51 14.42 13.26
C TYR A 4 8.07 14.00 13.56
N ILE A 5 7.14 14.97 13.61
CA ILE A 5 5.70 14.69 13.83
C ILE A 5 5.14 13.92 12.63
N VAL A 6 5.45 14.35 11.41
CA VAL A 6 5.00 13.67 10.18
C VAL A 6 5.55 12.24 10.12
N THR A 7 6.83 12.04 10.45
CA THR A 7 7.44 10.70 10.49
C THR A 7 6.79 9.79 11.53
N ALA A 8 6.47 10.30 12.72
CA ALA A 8 5.76 9.51 13.75
C ALA A 8 4.36 9.07 13.30
N ILE A 9 3.63 9.95 12.60
CA ILE A 9 2.31 9.62 12.04
C ILE A 9 2.42 8.54 10.97
N ILE A 10 3.36 8.68 10.02
CA ILE A 10 3.61 7.68 8.97
C ILE A 10 3.94 6.31 9.59
N PHE A 11 4.79 6.30 10.62
CA PHE A 11 5.16 5.10 11.35
C PHE A 11 3.96 4.42 12.02
N LEU A 12 3.09 5.20 12.65
CA LEU A 12 1.89 4.69 13.32
C LEU A 12 0.92 4.08 12.30
N PHE A 13 0.66 4.76 11.19
CA PHE A 13 -0.16 4.21 10.11
C PHE A 13 0.41 2.93 9.53
N TYR A 14 1.72 2.89 9.27
CA TYR A 14 2.38 1.69 8.76
C TYR A 14 2.17 0.49 9.69
N ASN A 15 2.40 0.65 10.99
CA ASN A 15 2.23 -0.43 11.96
C ASN A 15 0.77 -0.88 12.08
N ILE A 16 -0.19 0.05 12.03
CA ILE A 16 -1.62 -0.29 12.00
C ILE A 16 -1.97 -1.10 10.74
N SER A 17 -1.48 -0.70 9.57
CA SER A 17 -1.71 -1.42 8.32
C SER A 17 -1.12 -2.83 8.36
N VAL A 18 0.11 -2.99 8.84
CA VAL A 18 0.74 -4.31 9.03
C VAL A 18 -0.08 -5.15 10.01
N TYR A 19 -0.54 -4.57 11.11
CA TYR A 19 -1.40 -5.27 12.07
C TYR A 19 -2.69 -5.80 11.45
N GLN A 20 -3.42 -4.94 10.74
CA GLN A 20 -4.66 -5.33 10.06
C GLN A 20 -4.40 -6.42 9.04
N TYR A 21 -3.31 -6.32 8.27
CA TYR A 21 -2.91 -7.34 7.30
C TYR A 21 -2.59 -8.70 7.96
N LEU A 22 -1.84 -8.70 9.05
CA LEU A 22 -1.51 -9.93 9.79
C LEU A 22 -2.76 -10.58 10.40
N GLN A 23 -3.66 -9.78 10.97
CA GLN A 23 -4.94 -10.28 11.48
C GLN A 23 -5.80 -10.89 10.37
N TYR A 24 -5.90 -10.20 9.24
CA TYR A 24 -6.64 -10.69 8.08
C TYR A 24 -6.09 -12.04 7.62
N ASN A 25 -4.78 -12.15 7.43
CA ASN A 25 -4.13 -13.40 7.03
C ASN A 25 -4.36 -14.54 8.04
N GLN A 26 -4.33 -14.24 9.34
CA GLN A 26 -4.63 -15.25 10.36
C GLN A 26 -6.08 -15.72 10.29
N LYS A 27 -7.02 -14.79 10.08
CA LYS A 27 -8.44 -15.11 9.92
C LYS A 27 -8.68 -15.97 8.68
N GLU A 28 -8.05 -15.66 7.55
CA GLU A 28 -8.14 -16.46 6.32
C GLU A 28 -7.55 -17.87 6.50
N LYS A 29 -6.41 -18.00 7.19
CA LYS A 29 -5.85 -19.32 7.51
C LYS A 29 -6.79 -20.15 8.38
N ASN A 30 -7.34 -19.55 9.43
CA ASN A 30 -8.32 -20.19 10.29
C ASN A 30 -9.55 -20.62 9.50
N LYS A 31 -10.04 -19.76 8.60
CA LYS A 31 -11.16 -20.06 7.71
C LYS A 31 -10.87 -21.28 6.85
N LEU A 32 -9.73 -21.35 6.16
CA LEU A 32 -9.38 -22.52 5.34
C LEU A 32 -9.36 -23.84 6.14
N VAL A 33 -8.81 -23.82 7.35
CA VAL A 33 -8.82 -25.00 8.24
C VAL A 33 -10.25 -25.42 8.58
N LEU A 34 -11.10 -24.46 8.94
CA LEU A 34 -12.49 -24.73 9.27
C LEU A 34 -13.30 -25.18 8.04
N GLU A 35 -13.02 -24.66 6.83
CA GLU A 35 -13.66 -25.12 5.59
C GLU A 35 -13.32 -26.58 5.28
N ALA A 36 -12.06 -26.98 5.47
CA ALA A 36 -11.64 -28.36 5.29
C ALA A 36 -12.34 -29.29 6.30
N VAL A 37 -12.40 -28.90 7.57
CA VAL A 37 -13.13 -29.68 8.60
C VAL A 37 -14.62 -29.73 8.26
N GLN A 38 -15.23 -28.61 7.90
CA GLN A 38 -16.64 -28.55 7.52
C GLN A 38 -16.95 -29.46 6.35
N HIS A 39 -16.10 -29.46 5.31
CA HIS A 39 -16.27 -30.35 4.18
C HIS A 39 -16.25 -31.81 4.63
N ASN A 40 -15.31 -32.20 5.48
CA ASN A 40 -15.24 -33.57 6.00
C ASN A 40 -16.49 -33.93 6.82
N ILE A 41 -16.97 -33.04 7.69
CA ILE A 41 -18.20 -33.27 8.48
C ILE A 41 -19.39 -33.49 7.55
N ILE A 42 -19.55 -32.61 6.57
CA ILE A 42 -20.66 -32.68 5.61
C ILE A 42 -20.58 -34.00 4.84
N THR A 43 -19.43 -34.32 4.25
CA THR A 43 -19.26 -35.55 3.47
C THR A 43 -19.56 -36.79 4.31
N LEU A 44 -18.99 -36.89 5.52
CA LEU A 44 -19.20 -38.04 6.40
C LEU A 44 -20.66 -38.19 6.84
N LEU A 45 -21.31 -37.11 7.27
CA LEU A 45 -22.72 -37.15 7.69
C LEU A 45 -23.67 -37.39 6.50
N SER A 46 -23.41 -36.77 5.35
CA SER A 46 -24.21 -37.01 4.15
C SER A 46 -24.14 -38.47 3.73
N THR A 47 -22.94 -39.06 3.68
CA THR A 47 -22.78 -40.48 3.35
C THR A 47 -23.47 -41.40 4.35
N ASP A 48 -23.36 -41.13 5.66
CA ASP A 48 -24.07 -41.90 6.68
C ASP A 48 -25.59 -41.78 6.52
N ILE A 49 -26.11 -40.58 6.27
CA ILE A 49 -27.56 -40.35 6.09
C ILE A 49 -28.08 -41.02 4.81
N GLU A 50 -27.35 -40.91 3.71
CA GLU A 50 -27.69 -41.58 2.44
C GLU A 50 -27.70 -43.11 2.62
N THR A 51 -26.72 -43.65 3.34
CA THR A 51 -26.66 -45.08 3.67
C THR A 51 -27.82 -45.50 4.58
N ALA A 52 -28.21 -44.66 5.53
CA ALA A 52 -29.34 -44.92 6.40
C ALA A 52 -30.66 -44.95 5.61
N LEU A 53 -30.84 -43.99 4.70
CA LEU A 53 -32.02 -43.85 3.84
C LEU A 53 -32.13 -44.92 2.75
N ASN A 54 -31.01 -45.52 2.32
CA ASN A 54 -31.02 -46.55 1.28
C ASN A 54 -31.51 -47.91 1.84
N PRO A 55 -32.69 -48.40 1.42
CA PRO A 55 -33.25 -49.66 1.92
C PRO A 55 -32.64 -50.91 1.28
N SER A 56 -31.77 -50.74 0.28
CA SER A 56 -31.13 -51.83 -0.48
C SER A 56 -29.78 -52.25 0.09
N VAL A 57 -29.22 -51.47 1.02
CA VAL A 57 -27.95 -51.79 1.70
C VAL A 57 -28.27 -52.66 2.92
N PHE A 58 -27.90 -53.94 2.85
CA PHE A 58 -28.11 -54.90 3.92
C PHE A 58 -27.11 -54.69 5.08
N ASP A 59 -25.82 -54.52 4.77
CA ASP A 59 -24.77 -54.21 5.76
C ASP A 59 -24.56 -52.71 5.88
N LYS A 60 -25.37 -52.07 6.74
CA LYS A 60 -25.22 -50.64 7.03
C LYS A 60 -24.02 -50.41 7.93
N THR A 61 -22.97 -49.82 7.36
CA THR A 61 -21.81 -49.33 8.11
C THR A 61 -21.87 -47.80 8.16
N PHE A 62 -21.65 -47.25 9.36
CA PHE A 62 -21.71 -45.81 9.62
C PHE A 62 -20.40 -45.32 10.22
N LEU A 63 -19.96 -44.14 9.78
CA LEU A 63 -18.69 -43.53 10.20
C LEU A 63 -18.87 -42.67 11.46
N LEU A 64 -19.88 -41.79 11.46
CA LEU A 64 -20.21 -40.89 12.56
C LEU A 64 -21.45 -41.35 13.32
N LEU A 65 -22.51 -41.74 12.61
CA LEU A 65 -23.77 -42.22 13.19
C LEU A 65 -23.67 -43.70 13.64
N LYS A 66 -22.82 -44.00 14.63
CA LYS A 66 -22.63 -45.38 15.12
C LYS A 66 -23.67 -45.78 16.16
N LYS A 67 -23.83 -47.10 16.34
CA LYS A 67 -24.71 -47.76 17.33
C LYS A 67 -26.17 -47.31 17.16
N PHE A 68 -26.86 -47.93 16.21
CA PHE A 68 -28.27 -47.69 15.94
C PHE A 68 -29.13 -48.84 16.42
N ILE A 69 -30.37 -48.54 16.81
CA ILE A 69 -31.42 -49.53 17.06
C ILE A 69 -32.27 -49.61 15.80
N ASN A 70 -32.50 -50.83 15.33
CA ASN A 70 -33.40 -51.10 14.22
C ASN A 70 -34.80 -51.40 14.76
N GLN A 71 -35.75 -50.51 14.53
CA GLN A 71 -37.15 -50.72 14.89
C GLN A 71 -37.92 -51.25 13.67
N GLY A 72 -38.63 -52.35 13.88
CA GLY A 72 -39.45 -52.98 12.86
C GLY A 72 -40.65 -52.12 12.46
N PRO A 73 -41.26 -52.40 11.29
CA PRO A 73 -42.34 -51.59 10.72
C PRO A 73 -43.60 -51.48 11.59
N GLU A 74 -43.82 -52.44 12.49
CA GLU A 74 -45.01 -52.50 13.35
C GLU A 74 -45.03 -51.41 14.44
N GLN A 75 -43.87 -50.86 14.81
CA GLN A 75 -43.77 -49.72 15.75
C GLN A 75 -43.90 -48.35 15.05
N ILE A 76 -43.89 -48.32 13.71
CA ILE A 76 -43.88 -47.10 12.87
C ILE A 76 -45.29 -46.55 12.65
N LEU A 77 -46.33 -47.37 12.86
CA LEU A 77 -47.73 -47.09 12.48
C LEU A 77 -48.42 -45.92 13.22
N THR A 78 -47.77 -45.28 14.19
CA THR A 78 -48.34 -44.13 14.91
C THR A 78 -47.92 -42.75 14.37
N GLN A 79 -47.07 -42.66 13.35
CA GLN A 79 -46.71 -41.37 12.74
C GLN A 79 -46.95 -41.36 11.23
N ASN A 80 -47.77 -40.41 10.79
CA ASN A 80 -48.26 -40.22 9.43
C ASN A 80 -47.15 -40.36 8.36
N GLY A 81 -47.29 -41.36 7.47
CA GLY A 81 -46.75 -41.32 6.11
C GLY A 81 -45.68 -42.37 5.79
N LEU A 82 -45.98 -43.19 4.79
CA LEU A 82 -45.07 -44.06 4.02
C LEU A 82 -44.06 -43.23 3.21
N PHE A 83 -43.26 -42.38 3.85
CA PHE A 83 -42.24 -41.58 3.17
C PHE A 83 -40.92 -41.64 3.94
N ASN A 84 -39.80 -41.57 3.21
CA ASN A 84 -38.49 -41.36 3.82
C ASN A 84 -38.50 -40.02 4.56
N PHE A 85 -38.32 -40.05 5.88
CA PHE A 85 -38.25 -38.86 6.70
C PHE A 85 -37.11 -38.95 7.72
N ILE A 86 -36.62 -37.78 8.12
CA ILE A 86 -35.64 -37.63 9.18
C ILE A 86 -36.23 -36.70 10.22
N LEU A 87 -36.35 -37.22 11.43
CA LEU A 87 -36.76 -36.48 12.62
C LEU A 87 -35.63 -36.52 13.63
N SER A 88 -35.54 -35.51 14.48
CA SER A 88 -34.59 -35.53 15.60
C SER A 88 -35.21 -34.86 16.80
N ASP A 89 -35.04 -35.48 17.95
CA ASP A 89 -35.27 -34.84 19.24
C ASP A 89 -33.92 -34.45 19.89
N GLN A 90 -33.92 -34.08 21.17
CA GLN A 90 -32.70 -33.66 21.88
C GLN A 90 -31.69 -34.80 22.11
N SER A 91 -32.14 -36.06 22.01
CA SER A 91 -31.41 -37.28 22.39
C SER A 91 -31.21 -38.27 21.25
N ALA A 92 -32.07 -38.27 20.23
CA ALA A 92 -32.08 -39.25 19.18
C ALA A 92 -32.36 -38.65 17.80
N LEU A 93 -31.73 -39.23 16.79
CA LEU A 93 -32.01 -39.02 15.37
C LEU A 93 -32.76 -40.25 14.85
N TYR A 94 -33.93 -40.01 14.28
CA TYR A 94 -34.78 -41.02 13.70
C TYR A 94 -34.72 -40.91 12.18
N ILE A 95 -34.28 -41.98 11.52
CA ILE A 95 -34.24 -42.08 10.06
C ILE A 95 -35.18 -43.20 9.65
N ASN A 96 -36.31 -42.84 9.07
CA ASN A 96 -37.21 -43.82 8.48
C ASN A 96 -36.78 -44.04 7.03
N ASN A 97 -36.33 -45.26 6.73
CA ASN A 97 -36.34 -45.75 5.35
C ASN A 97 -37.63 -46.57 5.17
N PHE A 98 -38.19 -46.65 3.98
CA PHE A 98 -39.46 -47.37 3.72
C PHE A 98 -39.63 -48.77 4.34
N LYS A 99 -38.56 -49.45 4.77
CA LYS A 99 -38.59 -50.78 5.41
C LYS A 99 -38.51 -50.72 6.93
N ASN A 100 -37.72 -49.81 7.49
CA ASN A 100 -37.38 -49.80 8.90
C ASN A 100 -36.98 -48.41 9.41
N MET A 101 -37.20 -48.20 10.71
CA MET A 101 -36.81 -46.97 11.40
C MET A 101 -35.48 -47.22 12.12
N LEU A 102 -34.47 -46.44 11.75
CA LEU A 102 -33.17 -46.42 12.41
C LEU A 102 -33.16 -45.33 13.46
N VAL A 103 -32.91 -45.71 14.71
CA VAL A 103 -32.79 -44.77 15.84
C VAL A 103 -31.33 -44.67 16.24
N PHE A 104 -30.76 -43.48 16.09
CA PHE A 104 -29.39 -43.17 16.47
C PHE A 104 -29.38 -42.31 17.73
N ASP A 105 -28.60 -42.70 18.72
CA ASP A 105 -28.38 -41.90 19.91
C ASP A 105 -27.42 -40.73 19.61
N LEU A 106 -27.89 -39.49 19.80
CA LEU A 106 -27.11 -38.28 19.57
C LEU A 106 -25.98 -38.12 20.59
N GLN A 107 -26.07 -38.74 21.76
CA GLN A 107 -24.98 -38.74 22.73
C GLN A 107 -23.78 -39.53 22.19
N ASN A 108 -24.03 -40.69 21.56
CA ASN A 108 -22.97 -41.44 20.88
C ASN A 108 -22.32 -40.61 19.76
N LEU A 109 -23.11 -39.86 18.99
CA LEU A 109 -22.58 -38.97 17.96
C LEU A 109 -21.68 -37.88 18.57
N LYS A 110 -22.09 -37.24 19.67
CA LYS A 110 -21.26 -36.26 20.39
C LYS A 110 -19.96 -36.87 20.91
N ASP A 111 -20.01 -38.07 21.47
CA ASP A 111 -18.83 -38.78 21.97
C ASP A 111 -17.85 -39.18 20.86
N ILE A 112 -18.36 -39.50 19.66
CA ILE A 112 -17.53 -39.80 18.50
C ILE A 112 -16.91 -38.52 17.94
N ILE A 113 -17.73 -37.47 17.80
CA ILE A 113 -17.28 -36.18 17.31
C ILE A 113 -16.19 -35.60 18.23
N THR A 114 -16.35 -35.66 19.54
CA THR A 114 -15.35 -35.15 20.49
C THR A 114 -14.03 -35.92 20.45
N LYS A 115 -14.04 -37.19 20.02
CA LYS A 115 -12.82 -38.00 19.83
C LYS A 115 -12.13 -37.74 18.49
N ILE A 116 -12.88 -37.39 17.45
CA ILE A 116 -12.34 -37.20 16.10
C ILE A 116 -11.99 -35.74 15.85
N PHE A 117 -12.82 -34.81 16.31
CA PHE A 117 -12.63 -33.39 16.02
C PHE A 117 -11.63 -32.78 17.00
N PRO A 118 -10.81 -31.83 16.54
CA PRO A 118 -9.89 -31.13 17.42
C PRO A 118 -10.61 -30.40 18.55
N THR A 119 -10.03 -30.41 19.74
CA THR A 119 -10.59 -29.78 20.96
C THR A 119 -10.75 -28.26 20.85
N PHE A 120 -10.03 -27.62 19.92
CA PHE A 120 -10.14 -26.18 19.67
C PHE A 120 -11.40 -25.80 18.89
N LEU A 121 -12.15 -26.75 18.36
CA LEU A 121 -13.24 -26.49 17.43
C LEU A 121 -14.59 -26.35 18.16
N LEU A 122 -15.25 -25.23 17.92
CA LEU A 122 -16.65 -25.02 18.28
C LEU A 122 -17.51 -25.42 17.08
N TYR A 123 -18.55 -26.21 17.32
CA TYR A 123 -19.44 -26.65 16.26
C TYR A 123 -20.90 -26.58 16.67
N LYS A 124 -21.75 -26.36 15.67
CA LYS A 124 -23.19 -26.61 15.71
C LYS A 124 -23.61 -27.29 14.41
N ILE A 125 -24.19 -28.47 14.54
CA ILE A 125 -24.69 -29.30 13.46
C ILE A 125 -26.20 -29.39 13.60
N GLU A 126 -26.92 -28.97 12.57
CA GLU A 126 -28.38 -29.00 12.51
C GLU A 126 -28.83 -29.84 11.31
N LEU A 127 -29.83 -30.71 11.49
CA LEU A 127 -30.52 -31.42 10.41
C LEU A 127 -31.96 -30.92 10.37
N ASN A 128 -32.41 -30.45 9.19
CA ASN A 128 -33.75 -29.89 8.99
C ASN A 128 -34.13 -28.80 10.01
N GLY A 129 -33.14 -28.04 10.50
CA GLY A 129 -33.32 -26.98 11.51
C GLY A 129 -33.28 -27.46 12.96
N ASN A 130 -33.18 -28.76 13.21
CA ASN A 130 -33.06 -29.31 14.56
C ASN A 130 -31.59 -29.54 14.94
N ASN A 131 -31.23 -29.22 16.19
CA ASN A 131 -29.86 -29.39 16.68
C ASN A 131 -29.54 -30.87 16.91
N VAL A 132 -28.54 -31.37 16.19
CA VAL A 132 -28.08 -32.77 16.25
C VAL A 132 -26.85 -32.89 17.13
N ALA A 133 -25.92 -31.94 17.02
CA ALA A 133 -24.75 -31.89 17.87
C ALA A 133 -24.28 -30.44 18.05
N THR A 134 -23.93 -30.06 19.28
CA THR A 134 -23.34 -28.76 19.59
C THR A 134 -22.30 -28.91 20.69
N ASN A 135 -21.21 -28.17 20.56
CA ASN A 135 -20.20 -27.99 21.62
C ASN A 135 -20.08 -26.51 22.04
N ASN A 136 -21.10 -25.70 21.74
CA ASN A 136 -21.12 -24.30 22.13
C ASN A 136 -22.36 -23.99 22.97
N ALA A 137 -22.13 -23.56 24.20
CA ALA A 137 -23.18 -23.15 25.13
C ALA A 137 -23.63 -21.69 24.89
N ASN A 138 -22.83 -20.89 24.18
CA ASN A 138 -23.05 -19.45 24.03
C ASN A 138 -23.27 -19.08 22.55
N ASN A 139 -24.24 -18.21 22.28
CA ASN A 139 -24.55 -17.64 20.96
C ASN A 139 -23.36 -16.85 20.36
N HIS A 140 -22.36 -17.56 19.86
CA HIS A 140 -21.24 -16.97 19.13
C HIS A 140 -21.60 -16.82 17.65
N ASN A 141 -21.12 -15.74 17.04
CA ASN A 141 -21.10 -15.59 15.58
C ASN A 141 -20.07 -16.54 15.00
N TYR A 142 -20.51 -17.71 14.52
CA TYR A 142 -19.64 -18.70 13.89
C TYR A 142 -18.89 -18.11 12.70
N LEU A 143 -17.59 -18.40 12.60
CA LEU A 143 -16.75 -17.92 11.48
C LEU A 143 -17.22 -18.51 10.14
N ILE A 144 -17.70 -19.76 10.13
CA ILE A 144 -18.18 -20.44 8.94
C ILE A 144 -19.55 -21.03 9.17
N THR A 145 -20.44 -20.83 8.20
CA THR A 145 -21.78 -21.43 8.15
C THR A 145 -21.98 -21.99 6.75
N LYS A 146 -22.37 -23.26 6.62
CA LYS A 146 -22.66 -23.88 5.32
C LYS A 146 -23.90 -24.74 5.39
N HIS A 147 -24.78 -24.51 4.43
CA HIS A 147 -25.93 -25.34 4.15
C HIS A 147 -25.55 -26.36 3.08
N HIS A 148 -25.95 -27.59 3.28
CA HIS A 148 -25.80 -28.67 2.31
C HIS A 148 -27.12 -29.43 2.22
N LYS A 149 -27.66 -29.51 1.01
CA LYS A 149 -28.88 -30.25 0.72
C LYS A 149 -28.48 -31.69 0.36
N ILE A 150 -28.84 -32.64 1.21
CA ILE A 150 -28.56 -34.08 1.01
C ILE A 150 -29.57 -34.66 0.02
N ASN A 151 -30.86 -34.34 0.22
CA ASN A 151 -31.93 -34.72 -0.70
C ASN A 151 -33.04 -33.65 -0.68
N ASN A 152 -34.17 -33.89 -1.36
CA ASN A 152 -35.25 -32.90 -1.44
C ASN A 152 -35.83 -32.46 -0.09
N ASN A 153 -35.75 -33.30 0.93
CA ASN A 153 -36.39 -33.10 2.23
C ASN A 153 -35.38 -33.04 3.39
N THR A 154 -34.07 -33.08 3.10
CA THR A 154 -33.00 -33.17 4.11
C THR A 154 -31.95 -32.11 3.86
N ASN A 155 -31.87 -31.16 4.78
CA ASN A 155 -30.90 -30.09 4.80
C ASN A 155 -30.00 -30.23 6.03
N LEU A 156 -28.69 -30.26 5.78
CA LEU A 156 -27.66 -30.23 6.80
C LEU A 156 -27.11 -28.81 6.90
N LEU A 157 -27.02 -28.28 8.12
CA LEU A 157 -26.37 -27.02 8.43
C LEU A 157 -25.21 -27.27 9.39
N VAL A 158 -24.00 -26.91 8.96
CA VAL A 158 -22.79 -27.02 9.79
C VAL A 158 -22.23 -25.64 10.02
N LYS A 159 -22.17 -25.23 11.29
CA LYS A 159 -21.56 -23.97 11.73
C LYS A 159 -20.32 -24.28 12.55
N LEU A 160 -19.19 -23.67 12.20
CA LEU A 160 -17.90 -23.90 12.84
C LEU A 160 -17.22 -22.61 13.25
N ASP A 161 -16.52 -22.67 14.38
CA ASP A 161 -15.67 -21.60 14.88
C ASP A 161 -14.49 -22.16 15.69
N ILE A 162 -13.58 -21.29 16.11
CA ILE A 162 -12.46 -21.63 16.99
C ILE A 162 -12.76 -21.16 18.40
N ASN A 163 -12.56 -22.05 19.37
CA ASN A 163 -12.69 -21.75 20.78
C ASN A 163 -11.61 -20.72 21.19
N PRO A 164 -12.00 -19.51 21.68
CA PRO A 164 -11.04 -18.48 22.08
C PRO A 164 -10.19 -18.89 23.29
N ASN A 165 -10.64 -19.88 24.06
CA ASN A 165 -9.93 -20.40 25.22
C ASN A 165 -9.07 -21.63 24.90
N SER A 166 -8.89 -21.97 23.62
CA SER A 166 -8.08 -23.12 23.22
C SER A 166 -6.59 -22.78 23.09
N ASP A 167 -5.73 -23.77 23.35
CA ASP A 167 -4.27 -23.65 23.13
C ASP A 167 -3.94 -23.27 21.68
N TYR A 168 -4.73 -23.75 20.72
CA TYR A 168 -4.61 -23.37 19.32
C TYR A 168 -4.80 -21.86 19.13
N TYR A 169 -5.83 -21.28 19.74
CA TYR A 169 -6.10 -19.85 19.68
C TYR A 169 -4.96 -19.06 20.35
N PHE A 170 -4.56 -19.43 21.56
CA PHE A 170 -3.46 -18.75 22.29
C PHE A 170 -2.12 -18.85 21.56
N SER A 171 -1.81 -20.00 20.96
CA SER A 171 -0.58 -20.17 20.17
C SER A 171 -0.57 -19.24 18.95
N ASN A 172 -1.69 -19.13 18.25
CA ASN A 172 -1.80 -18.27 17.07
C ASN A 172 -1.76 -16.78 17.43
N THR A 173 -2.44 -16.35 18.50
CA THR A 173 -2.35 -14.97 18.98
C THR A 173 -0.94 -14.63 19.45
N ASN A 174 -0.26 -15.53 20.17
CA ASN A 174 1.13 -15.34 20.57
C ASN A 174 2.08 -15.21 19.37
N LYS A 175 1.90 -16.01 18.32
CA LYS A 175 2.67 -15.87 17.07
C LYS A 175 2.43 -14.51 16.42
N LEU A 176 1.18 -14.07 16.35
CA LEU A 176 0.82 -12.75 15.80
C LEU A 176 1.50 -11.62 16.59
N TYR A 177 1.47 -11.68 17.93
CA TYR A 177 2.18 -10.70 18.77
C TYR A 177 3.69 -10.71 18.56
N LYS A 178 4.33 -11.88 18.40
CA LYS A 178 5.76 -11.97 18.08
C LYS A 178 6.10 -11.28 16.76
N TYR A 179 5.29 -11.49 15.72
CA TYR A 179 5.50 -10.81 14.43
C TYR A 179 5.30 -9.31 14.53
N LEU A 180 4.29 -8.84 15.28
CA LEU A 180 4.07 -7.42 15.50
C LEU A 180 5.21 -6.77 16.26
N PHE A 181 5.68 -7.41 17.33
CA PHE A 181 6.79 -6.90 18.11
C PHE A 181 8.07 -6.82 17.27
N SER A 182 8.35 -7.85 16.48
CA SER A 182 9.45 -7.84 15.51
C SER A 182 9.30 -6.72 14.48
N ASN A 183 8.10 -6.49 13.95
CA ASN A 183 7.84 -5.41 12.99
C ASN A 183 8.05 -4.03 13.61
N ILE A 184 7.58 -3.82 14.84
CA ILE A 184 7.77 -2.57 15.59
C ILE A 184 9.26 -2.31 15.80
N ILE A 185 10.03 -3.31 16.23
CA ILE A 185 11.49 -3.17 16.41
C ILE A 185 12.20 -2.81 15.11
N VAL A 186 11.93 -3.57 14.04
CA VAL A 186 12.54 -3.33 12.73
C VAL A 186 12.19 -1.93 12.23
N SER A 187 10.93 -1.54 12.37
CA SER A 187 10.45 -0.21 11.98
C SER A 187 11.13 0.89 12.82
N LEU A 188 11.31 0.68 14.13
CA LEU A 188 11.99 1.64 15.02
C LEU A 188 13.46 1.86 14.63
N ILE A 189 14.12 0.84 14.07
CA ILE A 189 15.50 0.94 13.60
C ILE A 189 15.56 1.59 12.21
N LEU A 190 14.70 1.16 11.28
CA LEU A 190 14.73 1.65 9.89
C LEU A 190 14.24 3.09 9.76
N CYS A 191 13.25 3.50 10.55
CA CYS A 191 12.67 4.83 10.48
C CYS A 191 13.69 5.98 10.70
N PRO A 192 14.53 5.98 11.76
CA PRO A 192 15.55 7.01 11.94
C PRO A 192 16.63 6.96 10.87
N ILE A 193 16.98 5.77 10.33
CA ILE A 193 17.93 5.64 9.22
C ILE A 193 17.40 6.33 7.97
N ILE A 194 16.13 6.07 7.62
CA ILE A 194 15.47 6.70 6.47
C ILE A 194 15.37 8.23 6.68
N LEU A 195 15.00 8.67 7.88
CA LEU A 195 14.92 10.09 8.21
C LEU A 195 16.29 10.77 8.11
N TYR A 196 17.35 10.12 8.60
CA TYR A 196 18.72 10.61 8.49
C TYR A 196 19.15 10.76 7.03
N LEU A 197 18.93 9.73 6.20
CA LEU A 197 19.24 9.78 4.77
C LEU A 197 18.45 10.89 4.05
N TYR A 198 17.16 11.05 4.39
CA TYR A 198 16.33 12.13 3.85
C TYR A 198 16.88 13.52 4.21
N LEU A 199 17.20 13.74 5.49
CA LEU A 199 17.78 15.01 5.96
C LEU A 199 19.13 15.28 5.30
N GLN A 200 19.99 14.27 5.17
CA GLN A 200 21.29 14.40 4.53
C GLN A 200 21.16 14.80 3.05
N LYS A 201 20.26 14.15 2.31
CA LYS A 201 20.00 14.50 0.90
C LYS A 201 19.41 15.89 0.76
N ARG A 202 18.45 16.26 1.60
CA ARG A 202 17.85 17.60 1.61
C ARG A 202 18.91 18.67 1.86
N LEU A 203 19.80 18.48 2.83
CA LEU A 203 20.86 19.42 3.15
C LEU A 203 21.85 19.56 1.99
N SER A 204 22.21 18.46 1.33
CA SER A 204 23.05 18.51 0.12
C SER A 204 22.40 19.27 -1.04
N ILE A 205 21.08 19.15 -1.23
CA ILE A 205 20.36 19.89 -2.26
C ILE A 205 20.34 21.39 -1.93
N ILE A 206 20.08 21.75 -0.66
CA ILE A 206 20.09 23.15 -0.22
C ILE A 206 21.46 23.79 -0.46
N LEU A 207 22.55 23.12 -0.05
CA LEU A 207 23.92 23.63 -0.29
C LEU A 207 24.22 23.82 -1.78
N LYS A 208 23.73 22.93 -2.65
CA LYS A 208 23.90 23.09 -4.10
C LYS A 208 23.11 24.27 -4.65
N ILE A 209 21.91 24.51 -4.13
CA ILE A 209 21.09 25.67 -4.52
C ILE A 209 21.80 26.95 -4.07
N GLU A 210 22.29 27.02 -2.83
CA GLU A 210 23.06 28.17 -2.32
C GLU A 210 24.29 28.43 -3.19
N GLN A 211 25.05 27.39 -3.56
CA GLN A 211 26.19 27.52 -4.48
C GLN A 211 25.78 28.05 -5.86
N LEU A 212 24.67 27.56 -6.42
CA LEU A 212 24.14 28.04 -7.70
C LEU A 212 23.69 29.51 -7.63
N GLU A 213 23.12 29.92 -6.50
CA GLU A 213 22.73 31.32 -6.26
C GLU A 213 23.96 32.24 -6.16
N ASP A 214 25.00 31.82 -5.44
CA ASP A 214 26.27 32.55 -5.33
C ASP A 214 26.98 32.69 -6.69
N ASP A 215 27.04 31.61 -7.47
CA ASP A 215 27.64 31.60 -8.81
C ASP A 215 26.86 32.53 -9.76
N LEU A 216 25.53 32.51 -9.70
CA LEU A 216 24.67 33.38 -10.50
C LEU A 216 24.85 34.86 -10.11
N PHE A 217 24.99 35.15 -8.83
CA PHE A 217 25.29 36.49 -8.35
C PHE A 217 26.66 36.99 -8.83
N ALA A 218 27.70 36.15 -8.73
CA ALA A 218 29.04 36.48 -9.21
C ALA A 218 29.06 36.73 -10.73
N LEU A 219 28.37 35.89 -11.51
CA LEU A 219 28.27 36.03 -12.96
C LEU A 219 27.53 37.31 -13.36
N ASN A 220 26.44 37.66 -12.68
CA ASN A 220 25.74 38.92 -12.89
C ASN A 220 26.63 40.14 -12.59
N LYS A 221 27.43 40.09 -11.53
CA LYS A 221 28.39 41.16 -11.20
C LYS A 221 29.43 41.33 -12.31
N MET A 222 29.98 40.23 -12.82
CA MET A 222 30.96 40.25 -13.90
C MET A 222 30.35 40.80 -15.21
N ASN A 223 29.13 40.38 -15.55
CA ASN A 223 28.41 40.86 -16.72
C ASN A 223 28.11 42.38 -16.64
N ASN A 224 27.72 42.87 -15.45
CA ASN A 224 27.53 44.29 -15.22
C ASN A 224 28.83 45.09 -15.38
N ALA A 225 29.95 44.58 -14.87
CA ALA A 225 31.26 45.21 -15.06
C ALA A 225 31.66 45.25 -16.55
N LEU A 226 31.42 44.17 -17.30
CA LEU A 226 31.67 44.11 -18.75
C LEU A 226 30.84 45.15 -19.51
N ASN A 227 29.54 45.27 -19.21
CA ASN A 227 28.67 46.27 -19.82
C ASN A 227 29.15 47.71 -19.54
N LEU A 228 29.61 47.98 -18.31
CA LEU A 228 30.22 49.27 -17.95
C LEU A 228 31.51 49.52 -18.74
N HIS A 229 32.39 48.54 -18.85
CA HIS A 229 33.62 48.63 -19.64
C HIS A 229 33.34 48.89 -21.12
N GLN A 230 32.39 48.17 -21.72
CA GLN A 230 32.00 48.39 -23.12
C GLN A 230 31.45 49.80 -23.36
N LYS A 231 30.62 50.31 -22.43
CA LYS A 231 30.11 51.68 -22.49
C LYS A 231 31.24 52.71 -22.38
N ALA A 232 32.17 52.52 -21.45
CA ALA A 232 33.34 53.39 -21.30
C ALA A 232 34.22 53.38 -22.55
N ASN A 233 34.47 52.20 -23.13
CA ASN A 233 35.27 52.05 -24.36
C ASN A 233 34.61 52.76 -25.55
N LYS A 234 33.29 52.62 -25.72
CA LYS A 234 32.53 53.33 -26.76
C LYS A 234 32.66 54.85 -26.61
N ASN A 235 32.55 55.35 -25.38
CA ASN A 235 32.69 56.78 -25.09
C ASN A 235 34.12 57.27 -25.39
N LEU A 236 35.15 56.53 -24.99
CA LEU A 236 36.55 56.87 -25.30
C LEU A 236 36.80 56.89 -26.80
N ASN A 237 36.36 55.87 -27.54
CA ASN A 237 36.49 55.85 -29.00
C ASN A 237 35.79 57.03 -29.65
N SER A 238 34.58 57.39 -29.19
CA SER A 238 33.87 58.58 -29.70
C SER A 238 34.63 59.88 -29.41
N PHE A 239 35.27 59.99 -28.24
CA PHE A 239 36.11 61.12 -27.89
C PHE A 239 37.35 61.20 -28.78
N PHE A 240 38.07 60.08 -28.97
CA PHE A 240 39.25 60.05 -29.85
C PHE A 240 38.91 60.38 -31.30
N ILE A 241 37.84 59.78 -31.83
CA ILE A 241 37.38 60.09 -33.19
C ILE A 241 37.07 61.58 -33.29
N ARG A 242 36.35 62.14 -32.33
CA ARG A 242 36.03 63.57 -32.29
C ARG A 242 37.29 64.42 -32.24
N SER A 243 38.21 64.18 -31.32
CA SER A 243 39.45 64.95 -31.17
C SER A 243 40.34 64.84 -32.41
N ALA A 244 40.51 63.65 -32.98
CA ALA A 244 41.28 63.45 -34.21
C ALA A 244 40.62 64.16 -35.41
N THR A 245 39.30 64.15 -35.48
CA THR A 245 38.55 64.86 -36.54
C THR A 245 38.67 66.38 -36.36
N GLU A 246 38.54 66.89 -35.13
CA GLU A 246 38.73 68.32 -34.81
C GLU A 246 40.16 68.77 -35.15
N GLU A 247 41.17 67.96 -34.86
CA GLU A 247 42.56 68.26 -35.14
C GLU A 247 42.89 68.20 -36.64
N TYR A 248 42.34 67.22 -37.36
CA TYR A 248 42.44 67.14 -38.81
C TYR A 248 41.76 68.33 -39.50
N ILE A 249 40.56 68.72 -39.05
CA ILE A 249 39.85 69.91 -39.55
C ILE A 249 40.67 71.17 -39.27
N LYS A 250 41.26 71.30 -38.06
CA LYS A 250 42.18 72.42 -37.75
C LYS A 250 43.38 72.44 -38.70
N GLN A 251 44.00 71.29 -38.96
CA GLN A 251 45.15 71.18 -39.86
C GLN A 251 44.81 71.52 -41.32
N GLN A 252 43.65 71.07 -41.83
CA GLN A 252 43.16 71.45 -43.16
C GLN A 252 42.81 72.94 -43.24
N LEU A 253 42.20 73.51 -42.20
CA LEU A 253 41.86 74.94 -42.17
C LEU A 253 43.09 75.84 -42.01
N THR A 254 44.17 75.39 -41.36
CA THR A 254 45.45 76.13 -41.35
C THR A 254 46.16 76.15 -42.72
N ALA A 255 45.75 75.31 -43.67
CA ALA A 255 46.23 75.39 -45.06
C ALA A 255 45.48 76.44 -45.91
N ASP A 256 44.29 76.87 -45.49
CA ASP A 256 43.53 77.97 -46.09
C ASP A 256 43.49 79.17 -45.13
N LEU A 257 44.58 79.94 -45.15
CA LEU A 257 44.65 81.21 -44.43
C LEU A 257 43.74 82.25 -45.10
N ASN A 258 42.53 82.42 -44.55
CA ASN A 258 41.98 83.70 -44.07
C ASN A 258 40.45 83.63 -43.91
N GLN A 259 39.96 83.06 -42.79
CA GLN A 259 38.70 83.48 -42.15
C GLN A 259 38.54 82.79 -40.78
N GLU A 260 38.31 83.57 -39.72
CA GLU A 260 37.88 83.06 -38.42
C GLU A 260 36.49 82.44 -38.54
N ILE A 261 36.36 81.14 -38.24
CA ILE A 261 35.05 80.46 -38.21
C ILE A 261 34.78 79.94 -36.79
N LYS A 262 33.63 80.34 -36.23
CA LYS A 262 33.09 79.84 -34.96
C LYS A 262 32.57 78.41 -35.13
N LEU A 263 33.20 77.46 -34.44
CA LEU A 263 32.96 76.01 -34.50
C LEU A 263 31.65 75.50 -33.85
N GLU A 264 30.63 76.33 -33.66
CA GLU A 264 29.41 75.95 -32.92
C GLU A 264 28.27 75.38 -33.80
N LYS A 265 28.47 75.16 -35.11
CA LYS A 265 27.39 74.73 -36.02
C LYS A 265 27.80 73.71 -37.09
N ILE A 266 28.55 72.67 -36.73
CA ILE A 266 28.75 71.53 -37.64
C ILE A 266 27.89 70.37 -37.13
N ASP A 267 26.82 70.08 -37.87
CA ASP A 267 25.95 68.92 -37.61
C ASP A 267 26.74 67.63 -37.91
N PRO A 268 26.65 66.58 -37.08
CA PRO A 268 27.54 65.42 -37.13
C PRO A 268 27.27 64.46 -38.31
N SER A 269 26.39 64.82 -39.24
CA SER A 269 26.02 63.99 -40.38
C SER A 269 27.04 63.97 -41.52
N ASN A 270 28.08 64.83 -41.49
CA ASN A 270 29.10 64.93 -42.53
C ASN A 270 30.52 64.52 -42.07
N TYR A 271 30.63 63.53 -41.18
CA TYR A 271 31.93 62.93 -40.86
C TYR A 271 32.41 62.00 -41.99
N LEU A 272 33.22 62.54 -42.90
CA LEU A 272 33.97 61.79 -43.90
C LEU A 272 35.14 61.09 -43.23
N PHE A 273 34.95 59.91 -42.61
CA PHE A 273 35.93 58.81 -42.56
C PHE A 273 35.33 57.61 -41.80
N PRO A 274 35.24 56.41 -42.40
CA PRO A 274 35.15 55.18 -41.62
C PRO A 274 36.56 54.81 -41.18
N ILE A 275 37.00 55.26 -40.00
CA ILE A 275 38.16 54.62 -39.36
C ILE A 275 37.65 53.32 -38.74
N ALA A 276 37.75 52.23 -39.51
CA ALA A 276 37.60 50.90 -38.95
C ALA A 276 38.84 50.61 -38.10
N PHE A 277 38.73 50.69 -36.77
CA PHE A 277 39.72 50.12 -35.87
C PHE A 277 39.64 48.59 -35.96
N THR A 278 40.27 48.00 -36.98
CA THR A 278 40.43 46.56 -37.11
C THR A 278 41.57 46.07 -36.20
N ASN A 279 41.29 45.94 -34.90
CA ASN A 279 41.78 44.83 -34.06
C ASN A 279 41.26 44.99 -32.63
N HIS A 280 40.21 44.25 -32.28
CA HIS A 280 39.66 44.24 -30.92
C HIS A 280 40.33 43.22 -29.98
N SER A 281 41.52 42.69 -30.32
CA SER A 281 42.09 41.57 -29.57
C SER A 281 43.35 41.86 -28.73
N THR A 282 44.06 42.98 -28.84
CA THR A 282 45.39 43.07 -28.16
C THR A 282 45.93 44.43 -27.72
N THR A 283 45.15 45.50 -27.62
CA THR A 283 45.69 46.79 -27.11
C THR A 283 44.94 47.26 -25.88
N GLU A 284 45.40 46.83 -24.71
CA GLU A 284 45.22 47.61 -23.48
C GLU A 284 45.77 49.02 -23.74
N ILE A 285 44.87 50.00 -23.78
CA ILE A 285 45.24 51.40 -23.86
C ILE A 285 45.86 51.76 -22.51
N ASP A 286 47.17 51.99 -22.50
CA ASP A 286 47.89 52.47 -21.32
C ASP A 286 47.44 53.90 -20.98
N VAL A 287 46.50 53.99 -20.04
CA VAL A 287 45.88 55.24 -19.57
C VAL A 287 46.93 56.24 -19.08
N LYS A 288 48.08 55.78 -18.55
CA LYS A 288 49.16 56.69 -18.11
C LYS A 288 49.80 57.42 -19.29
N LYS A 289 49.97 56.74 -20.42
CA LYS A 289 50.51 57.35 -21.65
C LYS A 289 49.52 58.32 -22.28
N LEU A 290 48.22 58.07 -22.11
CA LEU A 290 47.18 58.96 -22.62
C LEU A 290 47.12 60.31 -21.88
N ILE A 291 47.30 60.28 -20.56
CA ILE A 291 47.33 61.49 -19.73
C ILE A 291 48.52 62.38 -20.10
N SER A 292 49.64 61.83 -20.60
CA SER A 292 50.79 62.64 -21.04
C SER A 292 50.60 63.40 -22.35
N TYR A 293 49.49 63.18 -23.07
CA TYR A 293 49.15 63.89 -24.31
C TYR A 293 48.03 64.93 -24.15
N LEU A 294 47.48 65.10 -22.94
CA LEU A 294 46.56 66.18 -22.55
C LEU A 294 47.34 67.32 -21.89
#